data_AF-A0A9W7W564-F1
#
_entry.id   AF-A0A9W7W564-F1
#
_cell.length_a   1.000
_cell.length_b   1.000
_cell.length_c   1.000
_cell.angle_alpha   90.00
_cell.angle_beta   90.00
_cell.angle_gamma   90.00
#
_symmetry.space_group_name_H-M   'P 1'
#
loop_
_entity.id
_entity.type
_entity.pdbx_description
1 polymer ?
#
loop_
_entity_poly.entity_id
_entity_poly.type
_entity_poly.pdbx_seq_one_letter_code
_entity_poly.pdbx_strand_id
1 'polypeptide(L)'
;MQHKSASEAVHRGLQTPRITSKRDLLHLCEVEDLESGKALGIRKFDLTINKILQSLQPIPDEVIYPLADPQVSICDPADIQDNLHYLKRPELLCLDDPEETKLWPALLLGAIAILERLKVQHLPNMARYFGCTKRRGRIIGIVLEKYKVIL
;
A
#
# COMPACT_ATOMS: atom_id res chain seq x y z
N MET A 1 33.67 -7.06 -11.05
CA MET A 1 33.25 -6.29 -12.23
C MET A 1 32.75 -7.26 -13.28
N GLN A 2 31.43 -7.41 -13.40
CA GLN A 2 30.71 -7.83 -14.61
C GLN A 2 29.22 -7.77 -14.28
N HIS A 3 28.57 -6.76 -14.88
CA HIS A 3 27.14 -6.53 -14.84
C HIS A 3 26.42 -7.70 -15.53
N LYS A 4 25.46 -8.33 -14.84
CA LYS A 4 24.43 -9.12 -15.50
C LYS A 4 23.19 -8.26 -15.69
N SER A 5 23.03 -7.82 -16.93
CA SER A 5 21.92 -7.03 -17.42
C SER A 5 20.60 -7.79 -17.31
N ALA A 6 19.56 -7.03 -16.97
CA ALA A 6 18.16 -7.40 -17.08
C ALA A 6 17.82 -7.85 -18.51
N SER A 7 17.68 -9.16 -18.74
CA SER A 7 17.19 -9.67 -20.03
C SER A 7 16.61 -11.10 -19.98
N GLU A 8 16.11 -11.57 -18.82
CA GLU A 8 15.56 -12.95 -18.72
C GLU A 8 14.13 -13.03 -18.16
N ALA A 9 13.36 -11.94 -18.22
CA ALA A 9 11.93 -11.95 -17.84
C ALA A 9 10.96 -11.88 -19.04
N VAL A 10 11.44 -12.09 -20.26
CA VAL A 10 10.59 -12.12 -21.46
C VAL A 10 10.28 -13.58 -21.82
N HIS A 11 9.46 -14.29 -21.04
CA HIS A 11 8.83 -15.55 -21.50
C HIS A 11 7.66 -16.05 -20.62
N ARG A 12 6.72 -15.17 -20.22
CA ARG A 12 5.36 -15.60 -19.87
C ARG A 12 4.36 -14.58 -20.39
N GLY A 13 3.47 -15.02 -21.28
CA GLY A 13 2.48 -14.20 -21.97
C GLY A 13 1.44 -13.61 -21.03
N LEU A 14 1.77 -12.46 -20.43
CA LEU A 14 0.80 -11.56 -19.82
C LEU A 14 0.51 -10.46 -20.85
N GLN A 15 -0.72 -10.45 -21.38
CA GLN A 15 -1.21 -9.31 -22.15
C GLN A 15 -1.06 -8.07 -21.29
N THR A 16 -0.34 -7.05 -21.80
CA THR A 16 -0.20 -5.78 -21.09
C THR A 16 -1.59 -5.15 -20.93
N PRO A 17 -2.08 -4.99 -19.70
CA PRO A 17 -3.43 -4.48 -19.46
C PRO A 17 -3.51 -3.03 -19.90
N ARG A 18 -4.56 -2.70 -20.65
CA ARG A 18 -4.79 -1.36 -21.17
C ARG A 18 -5.31 -0.48 -20.03
N ILE A 19 -4.42 0.29 -19.41
CA ILE A 19 -4.77 1.24 -18.34
C ILE A 19 -5.48 2.44 -18.97
N THR A 20 -6.75 2.64 -18.63
CA THR A 20 -7.59 3.73 -19.13
C THR A 20 -8.09 4.66 -18.03
N SER A 21 -7.98 4.25 -16.76
CA SER A 21 -8.37 5.04 -15.60
C SER A 21 -7.53 4.71 -14.37
N LYS A 22 -7.54 5.61 -13.36
CA LYS A 22 -6.90 5.36 -12.04
C LYS A 22 -7.43 4.08 -11.35
N ARG A 23 -8.63 3.62 -11.70
CA ARG A 23 -9.21 2.37 -11.16
C ARG A 23 -8.58 1.13 -11.77
N ASP A 24 -8.06 1.20 -12.98
CA ASP A 24 -7.43 0.06 -13.66
C ASP A 24 -6.08 -0.29 -13.03
N LEU A 25 -5.47 0.67 -12.31
CA LEU A 25 -4.30 0.47 -11.48
C LEU A 25 -4.61 -0.26 -10.17
N LEU A 26 -5.85 -0.20 -9.64
CA LEU A 26 -6.19 -0.88 -8.38
C LEU A 26 -6.13 -2.42 -8.49
N HIS A 27 -6.41 -2.98 -9.66
CA HIS A 27 -6.39 -4.43 -9.90
C HIS A 27 -5.04 -4.96 -10.41
N LEU A 28 -4.11 -4.07 -10.78
CA LEU A 28 -2.74 -4.43 -11.17
C LEU A 28 -1.76 -4.36 -10.01
N CYS A 29 -2.14 -3.73 -8.91
CA CYS A 29 -1.30 -3.59 -7.73
C CYS A 29 -1.47 -4.77 -6.80
N GLU A 30 -0.77 -5.87 -7.07
CA GLU A 30 -0.09 -6.60 -6.00
C GLU A 30 0.96 -5.67 -5.37
N VAL A 31 0.50 -4.64 -4.66
CA VAL A 31 1.23 -3.79 -3.72
C VAL A 31 2.64 -3.44 -4.24
N GLU A 32 2.74 -2.43 -5.10
CA GLU A 32 4.03 -2.01 -5.67
C GLU A 32 5.10 -1.76 -4.59
N ASP A 33 6.37 -2.01 -4.93
CA ASP A 33 7.49 -1.40 -4.22
C ASP A 33 7.28 0.12 -4.32
N LEU A 34 7.06 0.76 -3.17
CA LEU A 34 6.71 2.18 -3.15
C LEU A 34 7.92 3.02 -3.53
N GLU A 35 7.70 4.02 -4.36
CA GLU A 35 8.76 4.94 -4.75
C GLU A 35 8.39 6.39 -4.39
N SER A 36 9.39 7.18 -3.99
CA SER A 36 9.27 8.62 -3.74
C SER A 36 10.35 9.36 -4.51
N GLY A 37 10.07 10.57 -4.98
CA GLY A 37 11.04 11.35 -5.74
C GLY A 37 10.86 12.85 -5.58
N LYS A 38 11.97 13.59 -5.69
CA LYS A 38 12.00 15.05 -5.67
C LYS A 38 12.73 15.58 -6.89
N ALA A 39 12.10 16.51 -7.61
CA ALA A 39 12.71 17.24 -8.71
C ALA A 39 13.15 18.64 -8.24
N LEU A 40 14.33 18.74 -7.62
CA LEU A 40 14.87 20.01 -7.11
C LEU A 40 15.32 20.93 -8.24
N GLY A 41 15.03 22.23 -8.14
CA GLY A 41 15.48 23.23 -9.10
C GLY A 41 14.79 23.19 -10.48
N ILE A 42 13.80 22.33 -10.66
CA ILE A 42 13.00 22.24 -11.89
C ILE A 42 11.66 22.95 -11.65
N ARG A 43 11.32 23.92 -12.50
CA ARG A 43 9.99 24.55 -12.44
C ARG A 43 8.94 23.50 -12.78
N LYS A 44 7.78 23.56 -12.12
CA LYS A 44 6.67 22.60 -12.33
C LYS A 44 6.31 22.40 -13.82
N PHE A 45 6.39 23.46 -14.64
CA PHE A 45 6.10 23.41 -16.07
C PHE A 45 7.21 22.78 -16.93
N ASP A 46 8.44 22.70 -16.43
CA ASP A 46 9.58 22.09 -17.11
C ASP A 46 9.80 20.61 -16.69
N LEU A 47 8.87 20.09 -15.89
CA LEU A 47 8.86 18.72 -15.40
C LEU A 47 8.36 17.79 -16.51
N THR A 48 9.20 16.84 -16.89
CA THR A 48 8.87 15.81 -17.89
C THR A 48 8.75 14.46 -17.21
N ILE A 49 7.98 13.52 -17.78
CA ILE A 49 7.84 12.14 -17.25
C ILE A 49 9.20 11.50 -16.99
N ASN A 50 10.14 11.61 -17.94
CA ASN A 50 11.48 11.03 -17.77
C ASN A 50 12.23 11.57 -16.54
N LYS A 51 12.12 12.88 -16.27
CA LYS A 51 12.73 13.50 -15.08
C LYS A 51 12.07 13.02 -13.79
N ILE A 52 10.75 12.78 -13.81
CA ILE A 52 10.03 12.21 -12.66
C ILE A 52 10.57 10.81 -12.40
N LEU A 53 10.55 9.93 -13.41
CA LEU A 53 11.01 8.54 -13.29
C LEU A 53 12.46 8.45 -12.81
N GLN A 54 13.34 9.31 -13.31
CA GLN A 54 14.73 9.39 -12.86
C GLN A 54 14.90 9.86 -11.41
N SER A 55 13.90 10.57 -10.86
CA SER A 55 13.92 11.06 -9.49
C SER A 55 13.31 10.07 -8.48
N LEU A 56 12.63 9.02 -8.95
CA LEU A 56 11.99 8.03 -8.09
C LEU A 56 13.06 7.17 -7.39
N GLN A 57 12.84 6.93 -6.11
CA GLN A 57 13.67 6.12 -5.24
C GLN A 57 12.77 5.17 -4.43
N PRO A 58 13.13 3.89 -4.30
CA PRO A 58 12.35 2.94 -3.52
C PRO A 58 12.33 3.35 -2.05
N ILE A 59 11.17 3.18 -1.42
CA ILE A 59 10.96 3.40 0.00
C ILE A 59 11.06 2.04 0.69
N PRO A 60 11.97 1.86 1.65
CA PRO A 60 12.09 0.60 2.36
C PRO A 60 10.79 0.26 3.12
N ASP A 61 10.35 -1.01 3.04
CA ASP A 61 9.15 -1.48 3.74
C ASP A 61 9.21 -1.16 5.25
N GLU A 62 10.40 -1.23 5.85
CA GLU A 62 10.68 -0.96 7.28
C GLU A 62 10.25 0.44 7.73
N VAL A 63 10.26 1.40 6.80
CA VAL A 63 10.00 2.81 7.07
C VAL A 63 8.51 3.08 7.20
N ILE A 64 7.68 2.27 6.54
CA ILE A 64 6.23 2.49 6.43
C ILE A 64 5.45 1.43 7.20
N TYR A 65 5.86 0.17 7.06
CA TYR A 65 5.08 -0.98 7.49
C TYR A 65 5.68 -1.61 8.75
N PRO A 66 4.90 -1.70 9.85
CA PRO A 66 5.36 -2.33 11.07
C PRO A 66 5.44 -3.85 10.87
N LEU A 67 6.29 -4.50 11.67
CA LEU A 67 6.27 -5.96 11.80
C LEU A 67 4.91 -6.42 12.34
N ALA A 68 4.44 -7.55 11.83
CA ALA A 68 3.22 -8.17 12.33
C ALA A 68 3.46 -8.77 13.72
N ASP A 69 2.67 -8.34 14.70
CA ASP A 69 2.62 -8.97 16.01
C ASP A 69 1.76 -10.25 15.93
N PRO A 70 2.17 -11.37 16.56
CA PRO A 70 1.36 -12.59 16.63
C PRO A 70 -0.06 -12.42 17.20
N GLN A 71 -0.29 -11.38 18.00
CA GLN A 71 -1.59 -11.07 18.60
C GLN A 71 -2.54 -10.33 17.65
N VAL A 72 -2.05 -9.81 16.53
CA VAL A 72 -2.87 -9.12 15.54
C VAL A 72 -3.61 -10.15 14.67
N SER A 73 -4.91 -9.92 14.47
CA SER A 73 -5.73 -10.71 13.57
C SER A 73 -5.22 -10.54 12.13
N ILE A 74 -4.84 -11.63 11.48
CA ILE A 74 -4.41 -11.61 10.07
C ILE A 74 -5.54 -12.15 9.18
N CYS A 75 -5.78 -11.45 8.07
CA CYS A 75 -6.66 -11.86 6.99
C CYS A 75 -5.79 -12.27 5.79
N ASP A 76 -5.97 -13.50 5.31
CA ASP A 76 -5.24 -13.99 4.15
C ASP A 76 -5.69 -13.19 2.91
N PRO A 77 -4.76 -12.72 2.06
CA PRO A 77 -5.13 -12.08 0.79
C PRO A 77 -6.13 -12.88 -0.05
N ALA A 78 -6.09 -14.21 -0.01
CA ALA A 78 -7.02 -15.08 -0.73
C ALA A 78 -8.48 -14.97 -0.24
N ASP A 79 -8.69 -14.52 1.01
CA ASP A 79 -10.02 -14.35 1.60
C ASP A 79 -10.64 -12.97 1.31
N ILE A 80 -9.85 -12.05 0.74
CA ILE A 80 -10.28 -10.68 0.47
C ILE A 80 -11.06 -10.64 -0.85
N GLN A 81 -12.33 -10.27 -0.72
CA GLN A 81 -13.27 -10.13 -1.83
C GLN A 81 -13.59 -8.66 -2.10
N ASP A 82 -13.32 -8.18 -3.32
CA ASP A 82 -13.45 -6.75 -3.70
C ASP A 82 -14.85 -6.16 -3.51
N ASN A 83 -15.89 -6.98 -3.58
CA ASN A 83 -17.29 -6.56 -3.40
C ASN A 83 -17.70 -6.46 -1.92
N LEU A 84 -17.00 -7.12 -1.01
CA LEU A 84 -17.33 -7.20 0.43
C LEU A 84 -16.33 -6.46 1.31
N HIS A 85 -15.09 -6.35 0.88
CA HIS A 85 -13.98 -5.87 1.69
C HIS A 85 -13.37 -4.60 1.11
N TYR A 86 -12.95 -3.73 2.01
CA TYR A 86 -12.20 -2.54 1.73
C TYR A 86 -10.84 -2.65 2.41
N LEU A 87 -9.77 -2.64 1.62
CA LEU A 87 -8.41 -2.65 2.13
C LEU A 87 -7.92 -1.21 2.34
N LYS A 88 -7.88 -0.78 3.60
CA LYS A 88 -7.34 0.52 3.99
C LYS A 88 -5.83 0.43 4.17
N ARG A 89 -5.08 1.15 3.35
CA ARG A 89 -3.61 1.28 3.44
C ARG A 89 -3.25 2.67 3.99
N PRO A 90 -2.07 2.84 4.62
CA PRO A 90 -1.58 4.17 4.99
C PRO A 90 -1.53 5.08 3.75
N GLU A 91 -2.04 6.30 3.90
CA GLU A 91 -1.87 7.33 2.86
C GLU A 91 -0.47 7.91 2.99
N LEU A 92 0.39 7.62 2.04
CA LEU A 92 1.81 7.99 2.10
C LEU A 92 2.02 9.42 1.62
N LEU A 93 1.48 10.36 2.38
CA LEU A 93 1.73 11.78 2.23
C LEU A 93 3.01 12.14 2.98
N CYS A 94 3.69 13.20 2.52
CA CYS A 94 4.85 13.79 3.20
C CYS A 94 6.05 12.84 3.42
N LEU A 95 6.30 11.89 2.50
CA LEU A 95 7.47 10.99 2.54
C LEU A 95 8.83 11.71 2.41
N ASP A 96 8.77 13.02 2.19
CA ASP A 96 9.90 13.92 2.12
C ASP A 96 10.45 14.39 3.46
N ASP A 97 9.70 14.19 4.55
CA ASP A 97 10.15 14.41 5.94
C ASP A 97 10.43 13.07 6.63
N PRO A 98 11.71 12.76 6.94
CA PRO A 98 12.08 11.53 7.64
C PRO A 98 11.47 11.38 9.04
N GLU A 99 11.22 12.48 9.75
CA GLU A 99 10.65 12.44 11.10
C GLU A 99 9.16 12.13 11.06
N GLU A 100 8.40 12.75 10.14
CA GLU A 100 7.00 12.39 9.92
C GLU A 100 6.88 10.95 9.42
N THR A 101 7.78 10.54 8.53
CA THR A 101 7.72 9.20 7.94
C THR A 101 7.89 8.10 8.99
N LYS A 102 8.75 8.31 10.01
CA LYS A 102 8.93 7.37 11.13
C LYS A 102 7.67 7.16 11.97
N LEU A 103 6.67 8.04 11.87
CA LEU A 103 5.41 7.92 12.61
C LEU A 103 4.44 6.92 11.96
N TRP A 104 4.58 6.62 10.67
CA TRP A 104 3.62 5.77 9.95
C TRP A 104 3.44 4.38 10.57
N PRO A 105 4.51 3.63 10.91
CA PRO A 105 4.35 2.34 11.56
C PRO A 105 3.57 2.45 12.89
N ALA A 106 3.86 3.48 13.69
CA ALA A 106 3.21 3.70 14.98
C ALA A 106 1.74 4.09 14.83
N LEU A 107 1.40 4.95 13.86
CA LEU A 107 0.02 5.34 13.55
C LEU A 107 -0.80 4.13 13.09
N LEU A 108 -0.23 3.29 12.23
CA LEU A 108 -0.87 2.07 11.77
C LEU A 108 -1.11 1.09 12.92
N LEU A 109 -0.09 0.85 13.77
CA LEU A 109 -0.24 0.01 14.96
C LEU A 109 -1.29 0.56 15.94
N GLY A 110 -1.34 1.88 16.14
CA GLY A 110 -2.36 2.53 16.98
C GLY A 110 -3.78 2.30 16.46
N ALA A 111 -3.98 2.45 15.15
CA ALA A 111 -5.27 2.17 14.52
C ALA A 111 -5.67 0.69 14.67
N ILE A 112 -4.73 -0.23 14.47
CA ILE A 112 -4.95 -1.67 14.63
C ILE A 112 -5.31 -2.03 16.06
N ALA A 113 -4.58 -1.51 17.05
CA ALA A 113 -4.84 -1.79 18.46
C ALA A 113 -6.26 -1.38 18.88
N ILE A 114 -6.77 -0.27 18.34
CA ILE A 114 -8.15 0.17 18.57
C ILE A 114 -9.13 -0.82 17.93
N LEU A 115 -8.91 -1.19 16.66
CA LEU A 115 -9.81 -2.09 15.94
C LEU A 115 -9.83 -3.52 16.52
N GLU A 116 -8.70 -4.05 16.97
CA GLU A 116 -8.63 -5.35 17.66
C GLU A 116 -9.46 -5.33 18.95
N ARG A 117 -9.42 -4.23 19.72
CA ARG A 117 -10.24 -4.09 20.94
C ARG A 117 -11.73 -4.01 20.61
N LEU A 118 -12.09 -3.27 19.56
CA LEU A 118 -13.47 -3.11 19.13
C LEU A 118 -14.03 -4.36 18.44
N LYS A 119 -13.18 -5.25 17.93
CA LYS A 119 -13.57 -6.50 17.25
C LYS A 119 -14.52 -7.37 18.07
N VAL A 120 -14.38 -7.38 19.39
CA VAL A 120 -15.20 -8.19 20.31
C VAL A 120 -16.66 -7.71 20.35
N GLN A 121 -16.90 -6.43 20.09
CA GLN A 121 -18.23 -5.82 20.14
C GLN A 121 -18.63 -5.39 18.73
N HIS A 122 -19.55 -6.13 18.11
CA HIS A 122 -20.11 -5.68 16.85
C HIS A 122 -20.99 -4.44 17.09
N LEU A 123 -20.53 -3.28 16.63
CA LEU A 123 -21.27 -2.03 16.69
C LEU A 123 -22.00 -1.83 15.34
N PRO A 124 -23.35 -1.69 15.33
CA PRO A 124 -24.14 -1.70 14.10
C PRO A 124 -23.84 -0.57 13.12
N ASN A 125 -23.22 0.52 13.59
CA ASN A 125 -22.87 1.70 12.76
C ASN A 125 -21.37 1.82 12.50
N MET A 126 -20.60 0.77 12.74
CA MET A 126 -19.15 0.74 12.52
C MET A 126 -18.80 -0.32 11.48
N ALA A 127 -17.93 0.03 10.54
CA ALA A 127 -17.39 -0.93 9.58
C ALA A 127 -16.78 -2.12 10.32
N ARG A 128 -17.21 -3.33 9.98
CA ARG A 128 -16.64 -4.53 10.58
C ARG A 128 -15.16 -4.64 10.23
N TYR A 129 -14.33 -4.89 11.24
CA TYR A 129 -12.91 -5.19 11.08
C TYR A 129 -12.70 -6.69 10.91
N PHE A 130 -11.95 -7.08 9.88
CA PHE A 130 -11.68 -8.49 9.55
C PHE A 130 -10.28 -8.95 9.92
N GLY A 131 -9.35 -8.01 10.11
CA GLY A 131 -7.94 -8.30 10.31
C GLY A 131 -7.04 -7.40 9.48
N CYS A 132 -5.76 -7.69 9.52
CA CYS A 132 -4.73 -7.02 8.75
C CYS A 132 -4.21 -7.93 7.63
N THR A 133 -3.75 -7.32 6.54
CA THR A 133 -2.98 -8.02 5.51
C THR A 133 -1.51 -7.98 5.84
N LYS A 134 -0.79 -9.07 5.54
CA LYS A 134 0.64 -9.21 5.81
C LYS A 134 1.42 -9.54 4.54
N ARG A 135 2.58 -8.93 4.38
CA ARG A 135 3.57 -9.27 3.34
C ARG A 135 4.96 -9.24 3.94
N ARG A 136 5.80 -10.25 3.66
CA ARG A 136 7.19 -10.34 4.16
C ARG A 136 7.28 -10.10 5.68
N GLY A 137 6.30 -10.58 6.44
CA GLY A 137 6.25 -10.42 7.90
C GLY A 137 5.74 -9.05 8.41
N ARG A 138 5.35 -8.12 7.52
CA ARG A 138 4.90 -6.77 7.87
C ARG A 138 3.43 -6.53 7.52
N ILE A 139 2.78 -5.69 8.32
CA ILE A 139 1.39 -5.31 8.11
C ILE A 139 1.33 -4.20 7.05
N ILE A 140 0.62 -4.46 5.96
CA ILE A 140 0.54 -3.54 4.81
C ILE A 140 -0.82 -2.86 4.66
N GLY A 141 -1.81 -3.26 5.45
CA GLY A 141 -3.13 -2.65 5.44
C GLY A 141 -4.14 -3.35 6.34
N ILE A 142 -5.25 -2.67 6.57
CA ILE A 142 -6.37 -3.07 7.43
C ILE A 142 -7.54 -3.47 6.53
N VAL A 143 -8.12 -4.65 6.78
CA VAL A 143 -9.28 -5.16 6.05
C VAL A 143 -10.55 -4.79 6.81
N LEU A 144 -11.40 -4.01 6.14
CA LEU A 144 -12.66 -3.49 6.66
C LEU A 144 -13.82 -3.94 5.78
N GLU A 145 -15.03 -3.84 6.32
CA GLU A 145 -16.27 -3.98 5.56
C GLU A 145 -16.39 -2.88 4.51
N LYS A 146 -16.78 -3.27 3.29
CA LYS A 146 -17.06 -2.34 2.21
C LYS A 146 -18.54 -1.99 2.20
N TYR A 147 -18.85 -0.73 2.44
CA TYR A 147 -20.19 -0.20 2.21
C TYR A 147 -20.40 0.13 0.74
N LYS A 148 -21.60 -0.21 0.24
CA LYS A 148 -22.05 0.33 -1.04
C LYS A 148 -22.32 1.82 -0.87
N VAL A 149 -21.58 2.63 -1.60
CA VAL A 149 -21.89 4.05 -1.72
C VAL A 149 -23.14 4.15 -2.58
N ILE A 150 -24.26 4.57 -1.96
CA ILE A 150 -25.48 4.95 -2.66
C ILE A 150 -25.36 6.47 -2.84
N LEU A 151 -24.98 6.91 -4.05
CA LEU A 151 -24.97 8.32 -4.45
C LEU A 151 -26.13 8.59 -5.40
#